data_AF-A0A2M7DPB5-F1
#
_entry.id   AF-A0A2M7DPB5-F1
#
_cell.length_a   1.000
_cell.length_b   1.000
_cell.length_c   1.000
_cell.angle_alpha   90.00
_cell.angle_beta   90.00
_cell.angle_gamma   90.00
#
_symmetry.space_group_name_H-M   'P 1'
#
loop_
_entity.id
_entity.type
_entity.pdbx_description
1 polymer ?
#
loop_
_entity_poly.entity_id
_entity_poly.type
_entity_poly.pdbx_seq_one_letter_code
_entity_poly.pdbx_strand_id
1 'polypeptide(L)' 'MVFKPASRSYEKTRLTSVYDITTNDAGFKKGNTTQNDDFEYDNNGNLIVDRNKNITNITYNWSER' A
#
# COMPACT_ATOMS: atom_id res chain seq x y z
N MET A 1 -20.33 -4.79 19.32
CA MET A 1 -19.02 -4.24 18.87
C MET A 1 -18.75 -4.79 17.48
N VAL A 2 -18.74 -3.95 16.44
CA VAL A 2 -18.33 -4.37 15.10
C VAL A 2 -16.82 -4.14 15.03
N PHE A 3 -16.02 -5.21 15.11
CA PHE A 3 -14.59 -5.13 14.85
C PHE A 3 -14.41 -4.85 13.36
N LYS A 4 -13.97 -3.63 13.01
CA LYS A 4 -13.47 -3.35 11.66
C LYS A 4 -12.00 -3.76 11.65
N PRO A 5 -11.61 -4.81 10.90
CA PRO A 5 -10.26 -5.38 10.98
C PRO A 5 -9.19 -4.45 10.40
N ALA A 6 -9.54 -3.61 9.41
CA ALA A 6 -8.61 -2.68 8.79
C ALA A 6 -9.27 -1.36 8.37
N SER A 7 -8.52 -0.26 8.43
CA SER A 7 -8.85 1.04 7.81
C SER A 7 -7.95 1.33 6.61
N ARG A 8 -8.47 2.09 5.64
CA ARG A 8 -7.80 2.40 4.37
C ARG A 8 -7.82 3.90 4.15
N SER A 9 -6.72 4.44 3.65
CA SER A 9 -6.58 5.84 3.25
C SER A 9 -6.37 5.92 1.75
N TYR A 10 -6.94 6.95 1.12
CA TYR A 10 -6.84 7.14 -0.33
C TYR A 10 -6.44 8.57 -0.68
N GLU A 11 -5.66 8.71 -1.74
CA GLU A 11 -5.49 9.96 -2.50
C GLU A 11 -6.13 9.74 -3.87
N LYS A 12 -7.22 10.47 -4.16
CA LYS A 12 -8.12 10.19 -5.30
C LYS A 12 -8.61 8.73 -5.30
N THR A 13 -8.10 7.91 -6.23
CA THR A 13 -8.42 6.49 -6.42
C THR A 13 -7.28 5.57 -6.00
N ARG A 14 -6.19 6.11 -5.44
CA ARG A 14 -4.97 5.39 -5.07
C ARG A 14 -4.97 5.11 -3.57
N LEU A 15 -4.63 3.88 -3.20
CA LEU A 15 -4.57 3.46 -1.80
C LEU A 15 -3.22 3.88 -1.23
N THR A 16 -3.19 4.75 -0.22
CA THR A 16 -1.92 5.28 0.32
C THR A 16 -1.44 4.54 1.56
N SER A 17 -2.36 3.98 2.35
CA SER A 17 -2.03 3.19 3.52
C SER A 17 -3.15 2.22 3.90
N VAL A 18 -2.79 1.08 4.51
CA VAL A 18 -3.73 0.18 5.17
C VAL A 18 -3.28 0.00 6.60
N TYR A 19 -4.16 0.33 7.55
CA TYR A 19 -3.92 0.10 8.96
C TYR A 19 -4.75 -1.11 9.40
N ASP A 20 -4.07 -2.23 9.61
CA ASP A 20 -4.65 -3.47 10.14
C ASP A 20 -4.30 -3.62 11.62
N ILE A 21 -5.31 -3.85 12.47
CA ILE A 21 -5.14 -4.02 13.92
C ILE A 21 -4.99 -5.49 14.35
N THR A 22 -5.21 -6.41 13.42
CA THR A 22 -5.09 -7.84 13.68
C THR A 22 -3.62 -8.25 13.78
N THR A 23 -3.33 -9.33 14.50
CA THR A 23 -1.98 -9.89 14.64
C THR A 23 -1.63 -10.86 13.51
N ASN A 24 -2.18 -10.63 12.31
CA ASN A 24 -2.02 -11.53 11.16
C ASN A 24 -1.22 -10.84 10.04
N ASP A 25 0.10 -11.03 10.07
CA ASP A 25 1.02 -10.41 9.10
C ASP A 25 0.96 -11.04 7.69
N ALA A 26 0.14 -12.07 7.47
CA ALA A 26 0.00 -12.68 6.14
C ALA A 26 -0.59 -11.70 5.10
N GLY A 27 -1.43 -10.76 5.55
CA GLY A 27 -2.00 -9.70 4.73
C GLY A 27 -1.14 -8.44 4.74
N PHE A 28 -1.56 -7.48 5.56
CA PHE A 28 -0.89 -6.20 5.76
C PHE A 28 -0.11 -6.24 7.07
N LYS A 29 1.03 -5.55 7.10
CA LYS A 29 1.73 -5.36 8.36
C LYS A 29 0.86 -4.50 9.27
N LYS A 30 1.01 -4.72 10.57
CA LYS A 30 0.29 -3.93 11.58
C LYS A 30 0.69 -2.45 11.47
N GLY A 31 -0.22 -1.66 10.94
CA GLY A 31 -0.15 -0.21 10.83
C GLY A 31 0.71 0.32 9.68
N ASN A 32 0.73 1.66 9.55
CA ASN A 32 1.53 2.34 8.54
C ASN A 32 3.01 2.12 8.88
N THR A 33 3.77 1.54 7.95
CA THR A 33 5.14 1.08 8.23
C THR A 33 6.13 2.23 8.37
N THR A 34 5.74 3.44 7.95
CA THR A 34 6.59 4.63 8.00
C THR A 34 5.81 5.88 8.37
N GLN A 35 6.55 6.98 8.59
CA GLN A 35 5.97 8.33 8.74
C GLN A 35 5.39 8.86 7.41
N ASN A 36 5.62 8.15 6.29
CA ASN A 36 5.12 8.41 4.95
C ASN A 36 4.04 7.39 4.54
N ASP A 37 3.42 7.57 3.38
CA ASP A 37 2.48 6.59 2.79
C ASP A 37 3.15 5.22 2.56
N ASP A 38 2.43 4.13 2.76
CA ASP A 38 2.94 2.77 2.54
C ASP A 38 3.08 2.42 1.05
N PHE A 39 2.28 3.07 0.21
CA PHE A 39 2.22 2.82 -1.22
C PHE A 39 2.46 4.11 -1.99
N GLU A 40 3.32 4.05 -3.00
CA GLU A 40 3.55 5.17 -3.92
C GLU A 40 3.28 4.75 -5.35
N TYR A 41 2.83 5.72 -6.15
CA TYR A 41 2.41 5.49 -7.52
C TYR A 41 3.10 6.47 -8.46
N ASP A 42 3.40 6.03 -9.67
CA ASP A 42 3.82 6.92 -10.75
C ASP A 42 2.68 7.84 -11.21
N ASN A 43 2.96 8.73 -12.16
CA ASN A 43 1.96 9.64 -12.72
C ASN A 43 0.83 8.91 -13.44
N ASN A 44 1.10 7.72 -13.97
CA ASN A 44 0.14 6.89 -14.70
C ASN A 44 -0.74 6.04 -13.75
N GLY A 45 -0.41 6.03 -12.45
CA GLY A 45 -1.15 5.29 -11.43
C GLY A 45 -0.66 3.86 -11.22
N ASN A 46 0.50 3.49 -11.74
CA ASN A 46 1.12 2.21 -11.44
C ASN A 46 1.88 2.28 -10.11
N LEU A 47 1.86 1.19 -9.35
CA LEU A 47 2.51 1.09 -8.04
C LEU A 47 4.04 1.01 -8.21
N ILE A 48 4.78 1.93 -7.60
CA ILE A 48 6.25 1.98 -7.67
C ILE A 48 6.94 1.62 -6.34
N VAL A 49 6.23 1.71 -5.22
CA VAL A 49 6.72 1.36 -3.87
C VAL A 49 5.61 0.65 -3.08
N ASP A 50 5.97 -0.43 -2.37
CA ASP A 50 5.14 -1.11 -1.38
C ASP A 50 5.97 -1.38 -0.12
N ARG A 51 5.86 -0.48 0.87
CA ARG A 51 6.60 -0.58 2.14
C ARG A 51 6.05 -1.68 3.05
N ASN A 52 4.79 -2.05 2.90
CA ASN A 52 4.21 -3.21 3.60
C ASN A 52 4.98 -4.50 3.25
N LYS A 53 5.41 -4.65 2.00
CA LYS A 53 6.19 -5.80 1.53
C LYS A 53 7.71 -5.55 1.45
N ASN A 54 8.21 -4.41 1.95
CA ASN A 54 9.60 -3.96 1.82
C ASN A 54 10.08 -3.86 0.34
N ILE A 55 9.18 -3.54 -0.59
CA ILE A 55 9.49 -3.33 -2.00
C ILE A 55 9.69 -1.83 -2.21
N THR A 56 10.90 -1.42 -2.57
CA THR A 56 11.27 -0.01 -2.73
C THR A 56 11.33 0.46 -4.18
N ASN A 57 11.20 -0.46 -5.15
CA ASN A 57 11.20 -0.13 -6.56
C ASN A 57 10.45 -1.20 -7.37
N ILE A 58 9.46 -0.78 -8.15
CA ILE A 58 8.73 -1.62 -9.10
C ILE A 58 8.85 -0.94 -10.47
N THR A 59 9.36 -1.69 -11.45
CA THR A 59 9.48 -1.24 -12.84
C THR A 59 8.57 -2.06 -13.73
N TYR A 60 7.76 -1.39 -14.52
CA TYR A 60 6.88 -2.02 -15.50
C TYR A 60 7.58 -2.05 -16.85
N ASN A 61 7.70 -3.23 -17.43
CA ASN A 61 8.13 -3.35 -18.81
C ASN A 61 6.95 -2.96 -19.71
N TRP A 62 7.01 -1.76 -20.29
CA TRP A 62 6.12 -1.37 -21.37
C TRP A 62 6.73 -1.84 -22.70
N SER A 63 6.07 -2.78 -23.36
CA SER A 63 6.26 -2.94 -24.80
C SER A 63 5.32 -1.97 -25.50
N GLU A 64 5.86 -1.01 -26.25
CA GLU A 64 5.08 -0.31 -27.27
C GLU A 64 4.57 -1.37 -28.26
N ARG A 65 3.26 -1.42 -28.47
CA ARG A 65 2.66 -2.24 -29.53
C ARG A 65 2.78 -1.51 -30.86
#